data_AF-A0A962QTI4-F1
#
_entry.id   AF-A0A962QTI4-F1
#
_cell.length_a   1.000
_cell.length_b   1.000
_cell.length_c   1.000
_cell.angle_alpha   90.00
_cell.angle_beta   90.00
_cell.angle_gamma   90.00
#
_symmetry.space_group_name_H-M   'P 1'
#
loop_
_entity.id
_entity.type
_entity.pdbx_description
1 polymer ?
#
loop_
_entity_poly.entity_id
_entity_poly.type
_entity_poly.pdbx_seq_one_letter_code
_entity_poly.pdbx_strand_id
1 'polypeptide(L)'
;MEKLKHLLAPLLSSARDLLPIVVVIAFFQIGVLQQPIPNLGEIVLGTLFVMIGLAMFVRGLEMGLFPIGESMAYAFARKGSLSWLLLFAFALGFGTTVAEPALIAVAAEAAEVAAVGKMIEDTPQARENYADGLRVTVALSVGFAILVGVLRIIRGWPIHYLIIAGYIGVIIMTGFAPPEIIGIAYDSGGVTTSTITVPLVT
;
A
#
# COMPACT_ATOMS: atom_id res chain seq x y z
N MET A 1 20.31 17.84 23.67
CA MET A 1 20.37 16.41 23.28
C MET A 1 19.00 15.84 22.91
N GLU A 2 17.91 16.14 23.64
CA GLU A 2 16.55 15.66 23.32
C GLU A 2 16.04 16.06 21.92
N LYS A 3 16.18 17.34 21.55
CA LYS A 3 15.74 17.84 20.23
C LYS A 3 16.44 17.15 19.05
N LEU A 4 17.69 16.72 19.22
CA LEU A 4 18.44 16.02 18.19
C LEU A 4 17.97 14.57 18.04
N LYS A 5 17.59 13.91 19.14
CA LYS A 5 17.00 12.56 19.10
C LYS A 5 15.66 12.55 18.35
N HIS A 6 14.82 13.57 18.52
CA HIS A 6 13.56 13.69 17.80
C HIS A 6 13.70 13.90 16.28
N LEU A 7 14.84 14.44 15.82
CA LEU A 7 15.12 14.59 14.39
C LEU A 7 15.85 13.37 13.81
N LEU A 8 16.74 12.75 14.57
CA LEU A 8 17.51 11.59 14.12
C LEU A 8 16.69 10.28 14.14
N ALA A 9 15.72 10.14 15.05
CA ALA A 9 14.94 8.90 15.14
C ALA A 9 14.08 8.63 13.90
N PRO A 10 13.34 9.60 13.33
CA PRO A 10 12.60 9.38 12.08
C PRO A 10 13.52 9.06 10.90
N LEU A 11 14.65 9.76 10.77
CA LEU A 11 15.64 9.49 9.72
C LEU A 11 16.24 8.08 9.84
N LEU A 12 16.55 7.64 11.06
CA LEU A 12 17.08 6.29 11.29
C LEU A 12 16.02 5.21 11.01
N SER A 13 14.75 5.49 11.31
CA SER A 13 13.64 4.61 10.92
C SER A 13 13.56 4.48 9.41
N SER A 14 13.48 5.60 8.69
CA SER A 14 13.42 5.59 7.22
C SER A 14 14.66 4.93 6.59
N ALA A 15 15.85 5.12 7.18
CA ALA A 15 17.05 4.40 6.76
C ALA A 15 16.92 2.89 6.92
N ARG A 16 16.36 2.42 8.05
CA ARG A 16 16.09 1.01 8.30
C ARG A 16 15.04 0.45 7.34
N ASP A 17 14.03 1.23 6.98
CA ASP A 17 12.96 0.82 6.06
C ASP A 17 13.46 0.72 4.61
N LEU A 18 14.39 1.60 4.20
CA LEU A 18 14.98 1.59 2.86
C LEU A 18 16.15 0.61 2.71
N LEU A 19 16.83 0.26 3.81
CA LEU A 19 18.02 -0.60 3.79
C LEU A 19 17.79 -1.94 3.04
N PRO A 20 16.69 -2.68 3.24
CA PRO A 20 16.45 -3.92 2.51
C PRO A 20 16.42 -3.73 1.00
N ILE A 21 15.82 -2.63 0.52
CA ILE A 21 15.74 -2.32 -0.91
C ILE A 21 17.15 -2.07 -1.45
N VAL A 22 17.95 -1.24 -0.76
CA VAL A 22 19.33 -0.95 -1.15
C VAL A 22 20.17 -2.23 -1.18
N VAL A 23 20.02 -3.10 -0.18
CA VAL A 23 20.73 -4.38 -0.09
C VAL A 23 20.34 -5.32 -1.23
N VAL A 24 19.05 -5.46 -1.53
CA VAL A 24 18.56 -6.30 -2.62
C VAL A 24 19.09 -5.80 -3.96
N ILE A 25 18.99 -4.50 -4.24
CA ILE A 25 19.50 -3.90 -5.49
C ILE A 25 21.02 -4.13 -5.61
N ALA A 26 21.78 -3.85 -4.54
CA ALA A 26 23.22 -4.06 -4.54
C ALA A 26 23.61 -5.53 -4.75
N PHE A 27 22.89 -6.45 -4.12
CA PHE A 27 23.10 -7.89 -4.29
C PHE A 27 22.83 -8.35 -5.73
N PHE A 28 21.71 -7.94 -6.32
CA PHE A 28 21.39 -8.29 -7.69
C PHE A 28 22.37 -7.67 -8.68
N GLN A 29 22.76 -6.40 -8.51
CA GLN A 29 23.70 -5.75 -9.42
C GLN A 29 25.11 -6.36 -9.35
N ILE A 30 25.67 -6.45 -8.15
CA ILE A 30 27.07 -6.86 -7.96
C ILE A 30 27.21 -8.38 -7.98
N GLY A 31 26.27 -9.09 -7.35
CA GLY A 31 26.33 -10.55 -7.19
C GLY A 31 25.78 -11.32 -8.38
N VAL A 32 24.59 -10.95 -8.87
CA VAL A 32 23.87 -11.73 -9.90
C VAL A 32 24.19 -11.22 -11.31
N LEU A 33 24.04 -9.93 -11.56
CA LEU A 33 24.23 -9.30 -12.87
C LEU A 33 25.71 -9.03 -13.16
N GLN A 34 26.57 -9.00 -12.12
CA GLN A 34 28.01 -8.72 -12.21
C GLN A 34 28.32 -7.39 -12.94
N GLN A 35 27.45 -6.40 -12.78
CA GLN A 35 27.60 -5.08 -13.38
C GLN A 35 27.89 -4.03 -12.29
N PRO A 36 28.71 -2.99 -12.59
CA PRO A 36 28.86 -1.87 -11.69
C PRO A 36 27.53 -1.12 -11.61
N ILE A 37 27.19 -0.62 -10.42
CA ILE A 37 25.96 0.16 -10.22
C ILE A 37 26.06 1.46 -11.05
N PRO A 38 25.20 1.64 -12.06
CA PRO A 38 25.20 2.86 -12.86
C PRO A 38 24.75 4.04 -11.99
N ASN A 39 25.29 5.24 -12.25
CA ASN A 39 24.87 6.50 -11.62
C ASN A 39 24.81 6.45 -10.08
N LEU A 40 25.77 5.79 -9.43
CA LEU A 40 25.88 5.67 -7.96
C LEU A 40 25.64 7.00 -7.23
N GLY A 41 26.20 8.11 -7.73
CA GLY A 41 26.03 9.43 -7.11
C GLY A 41 24.57 9.90 -7.10
N GLU A 42 23.86 9.71 -8.21
CA GLU A 42 22.44 10.06 -8.34
C GLU A 42 21.57 9.17 -7.44
N ILE A 43 21.87 7.86 -7.39
CA ILE A 43 21.14 6.92 -6.54
C ILE A 43 21.31 7.27 -5.05
N VAL A 44 22.54 7.58 -4.62
CA VAL A 44 22.80 7.97 -3.22
C VAL A 44 22.08 9.27 -2.88
N LEU A 45 22.15 10.28 -3.76
CA LEU A 45 21.47 11.55 -3.57
C LEU A 45 19.95 11.40 -3.55
N GLY A 46 19.39 10.62 -4.48
CA GLY A 46 17.97 10.30 -4.54
C GLY A 46 17.50 9.55 -3.30
N THR A 47 18.25 8.54 -2.86
CA THR A 47 17.95 7.78 -1.63
C THR A 47 17.95 8.69 -0.40
N LEU A 48 18.88 9.65 -0.33
CA LEU A 48 18.90 10.63 0.75
C LEU A 48 17.65 11.53 0.73
N PHE A 49 17.24 12.03 -0.43
CA PHE A 49 16.01 12.81 -0.55
C PHE A 49 14.75 12.01 -0.21
N VAL A 50 14.66 10.74 -0.64
CA VAL A 50 13.57 9.83 -0.27
C VAL A 50 13.54 9.60 1.24
N MET A 51 14.70 9.37 1.87
CA MET A 51 14.79 9.18 3.32
C MET A 51 14.28 10.40 4.10
N ILE A 52 14.71 11.60 3.70
CA ILE A 52 14.26 12.85 4.33
C ILE A 52 12.76 13.06 4.10
N GLY A 53 12.29 12.88 2.85
CA GLY A 53 10.89 13.04 2.49
C GLY A 53 9.98 12.07 3.23
N LEU A 54 10.33 10.79 3.29
CA LEU A 54 9.58 9.76 4.00
C LEU A 54 9.54 10.04 5.51
N ALA A 55 10.67 10.43 6.12
CA ALA A 55 10.73 10.78 7.53
C ALA A 55 9.82 11.96 7.87
N MET A 56 9.84 13.01 7.05
CA MET A 56 8.96 14.17 7.24
C MET A 56 7.49 13.83 7.02
N PHE A 57 7.20 13.02 6.01
CA PHE A 57 5.84 12.60 5.66
C PHE A 57 5.20 11.76 6.76
N VAL A 58 5.85 10.68 7.18
CA VAL A 58 5.37 9.79 8.26
C VAL A 58 5.18 10.60 9.55
N ARG A 59 6.14 11.46 9.90
CA ARG A 59 6.02 12.31 11.08
C ARG A 59 4.85 13.29 10.98
N GLY A 60 4.59 13.84 9.80
CA GLY A 60 3.43 14.69 9.54
C GLY A 60 2.11 13.97 9.75
N LEU A 61 2.02 12.71 9.30
CA LEU A 61 0.84 11.86 9.50
C LEU A 61 0.60 11.54 10.98
N GLU A 62 1.64 11.17 11.73
CA GLU A 62 1.57 10.89 13.18
C GLU A 62 1.07 12.08 13.99
N MET A 63 1.47 13.30 13.61
CA MET A 63 1.09 14.51 14.34
C MET A 63 -0.29 15.04 13.93
N GLY A 64 -0.70 14.81 12.68
CA GLY A 64 -1.92 15.36 12.10
C GLY A 64 -3.04 14.34 11.96
N LEU A 65 -2.87 13.40 11.03
CA LEU A 65 -3.96 12.54 10.56
C LEU A 65 -4.31 11.42 11.55
N PHE A 66 -3.32 10.78 12.18
CA PHE A 66 -3.57 9.63 13.06
C PHE A 66 -4.37 9.99 14.32
N PRO A 67 -4.02 11.07 15.07
CA PRO A 67 -4.79 11.46 16.26
C PRO A 67 -6.25 11.80 15.93
N ILE A 68 -6.49 12.38 14.75
CA ILE A 68 -7.84 12.70 14.27
C ILE A 68 -8.60 11.39 13.94
N GLY A 69 -7.97 10.45 13.24
CA GLY A 69 -8.55 9.14 12.91
C GLY A 69 -8.90 8.33 14.16
N GLU A 70 -7.96 8.22 15.11
CA GLU A 70 -8.14 7.48 16.37
C GLU A 70 -9.26 8.08 17.23
N SER A 71 -9.28 9.41 17.39
CA SER A 71 -10.31 10.07 18.20
C SER A 71 -11.71 9.92 17.61
N MET A 72 -11.85 9.97 16.28
CA MET A 72 -13.12 9.69 15.60
C MET A 72 -13.55 8.23 15.75
N ALA A 73 -12.63 7.29 15.54
CA ALA A 73 -12.91 5.86 15.71
C ALA A 73 -13.36 5.55 17.14
N TYR A 74 -12.68 6.12 18.14
CA TYR A 74 -13.06 5.99 19.55
C TYR A 74 -14.43 6.60 19.84
N ALA A 75 -14.73 7.78 19.28
CA ALA A 75 -16.03 8.41 19.43
C ALA A 75 -17.17 7.57 18.83
N PHE A 76 -16.97 6.97 17.64
CA PHE A 76 -17.95 6.08 17.04
C PHE A 76 -18.16 4.80 17.83
N ALA A 77 -17.07 4.19 18.30
CA ALA A 77 -17.12 3.00 19.16
C ALA A 77 -17.87 3.28 20.48
N ARG A 78 -17.56 4.40 21.15
CA ARG A 78 -18.18 4.79 22.43
C ARG A 78 -19.67 5.16 22.28
N LYS A 79 -20.05 5.78 21.17
CA LYS A 79 -21.45 6.11 20.86
C LYS A 79 -22.31 4.86 20.57
N GLY A 80 -21.69 3.70 20.35
CA GLY A 80 -22.38 2.45 20.04
C GLY A 80 -22.98 2.39 18.64
N SER A 81 -22.61 3.31 17.74
CA SER A 81 -23.12 3.30 16.38
C SER A 81 -22.27 2.44 15.47
N LEU A 82 -22.61 1.16 15.40
CA LEU A 82 -21.93 0.18 14.55
C LEU A 82 -21.90 0.62 13.08
N SER A 83 -23.01 1.12 12.54
CA SER A 83 -23.08 1.54 11.13
C SER A 83 -22.12 2.69 10.80
N TRP A 84 -22.02 3.69 11.68
CA TRP A 84 -21.08 4.81 11.49
C TRP A 84 -19.63 4.37 11.62
N LEU A 85 -19.34 3.45 12.55
CA LEU A 85 -18.01 2.86 12.69
C LEU A 85 -17.60 2.07 11.44
N LEU A 86 -18.49 1.24 10.90
CA LEU A 86 -18.22 0.44 9.69
C LEU A 86 -18.07 1.32 8.45
N LEU A 87 -18.92 2.35 8.30
CA LEU A 87 -18.81 3.31 7.20
C LEU A 87 -17.50 4.10 7.28
N PHE A 88 -17.11 4.53 8.48
CA PHE A 88 -15.85 5.22 8.71
C PHE A 88 -14.65 4.33 8.36
N ALA A 89 -14.65 3.09 8.84
CA ALA A 89 -13.58 2.12 8.54
C ALA A 89 -13.46 1.83 7.04
N PHE A 90 -14.59 1.66 6.34
CA PHE A 90 -14.61 1.51 4.89
C PHE A 90 -14.06 2.75 4.19
N ALA A 91 -14.52 3.94 4.55
CA ALA A 91 -14.10 5.19 3.92
C ALA A 91 -12.61 5.48 4.14
N LEU A 92 -12.09 5.18 5.32
CA LEU A 92 -10.67 5.29 5.65
C LEU A 92 -9.87 4.30 4.80
N GLY A 93 -10.26 3.02 4.76
CA GLY A 93 -9.60 2.00 3.94
C GLY A 93 -9.60 2.32 2.45
N PHE A 94 -10.75 2.72 1.91
CA PHE A 94 -10.90 3.14 0.53
C PHE A 94 -10.05 4.38 0.23
N GLY A 95 -10.19 5.44 1.03
CA GLY A 95 -9.53 6.73 0.77
C GLY A 95 -8.01 6.64 0.84
N THR A 96 -7.48 5.90 1.82
CA THR A 96 -6.04 5.66 1.94
C THR A 96 -5.49 4.84 0.78
N THR A 97 -6.24 3.82 0.33
CA THR A 97 -5.83 3.00 -0.80
C THR A 97 -5.86 3.75 -2.13
N VAL A 98 -6.89 4.56 -2.40
CA VAL A 98 -6.94 5.38 -3.63
C VAL A 98 -5.77 6.39 -3.68
N ALA A 99 -5.40 6.92 -2.52
CA ALA A 99 -4.33 7.88 -2.36
C ALA A 99 -2.92 7.25 -2.28
N GLU A 100 -2.81 5.91 -2.27
CA GLU A 100 -1.55 5.19 -2.12
C GLU A 100 -0.65 5.38 -3.36
N PRO A 101 0.52 6.07 -3.24
CA PRO A 101 1.41 6.33 -4.37
C PRO A 101 1.93 5.07 -5.03
N ALA A 102 2.20 4.02 -4.24
CA ALA A 102 2.67 2.76 -4.78
C ALA A 102 1.60 2.08 -5.67
N LEU A 103 0.32 2.19 -5.29
CA LEU A 103 -0.78 1.66 -6.11
C LEU A 103 -0.95 2.46 -7.41
N ILE A 104 -0.75 3.79 -7.35
CA ILE A 104 -0.76 4.64 -8.55
C ILE A 104 0.33 4.19 -9.53
N ALA A 105 1.54 3.94 -9.05
CA ALA A 105 2.65 3.50 -9.88
C ALA A 105 2.41 2.11 -10.49
N VAL A 106 2.00 1.13 -9.68
CA VAL A 106 1.70 -0.23 -10.17
C VAL A 106 0.53 -0.24 -11.14
N ALA A 107 -0.50 0.59 -10.92
CA ALA A 107 -1.62 0.68 -11.85
C ALA A 107 -1.22 1.30 -13.20
N ALA A 108 -0.31 2.29 -13.18
CA ALA A 108 0.24 2.87 -14.41
C ALA A 108 1.07 1.83 -15.19
N GLU A 109 1.94 1.09 -14.50
CA GLU A 109 2.74 0.02 -15.11
C GLU A 109 1.86 -1.11 -15.67
N ALA A 110 0.84 -1.52 -14.90
CA ALA A 110 -0.15 -2.51 -15.32
C ALA A 110 -0.88 -2.08 -16.60
N ALA A 111 -1.24 -0.80 -16.71
CA ALA A 111 -1.87 -0.25 -17.92
C ALA A 111 -0.92 -0.27 -19.13
N GLU A 112 0.36 0.02 -18.94
CA GLU A 112 1.36 -0.07 -20.00
C GLU A 112 1.55 -1.51 -20.49
N VAL A 113 1.71 -2.45 -19.56
CA VAL A 113 1.83 -3.88 -19.88
C VAL A 113 0.57 -4.39 -20.59
N ALA A 114 -0.62 -3.99 -20.15
CA ALA A 114 -1.89 -4.38 -20.78
C ALA A 114 -2.02 -3.83 -22.21
N ALA A 115 -1.54 -2.61 -22.48
CA ALA A 115 -1.55 -2.01 -23.82
C ALA A 115 -0.57 -2.73 -24.77
N VAL A 116 0.66 -2.98 -24.31
CA VAL A 116 1.67 -3.74 -25.08
C VAL A 116 1.18 -5.17 -25.35
N GLY A 117 0.51 -5.79 -24.38
CA GLY A 117 -0.14 -7.09 -24.50
C GLY A 117 -1.39 -7.13 -25.37
N LYS A 118 -1.81 -5.98 -25.95
CA LYS A 118 -3.03 -5.83 -26.76
C LYS A 118 -4.33 -6.22 -26.03
N MET A 119 -4.32 -6.16 -24.69
CA MET A 119 -5.50 -6.40 -23.86
C MET A 119 -6.40 -5.16 -23.77
N ILE A 120 -5.80 -3.98 -23.93
CA ILE A 120 -6.49 -2.69 -24.06
C ILE A 120 -5.98 -1.97 -25.32
N GLU A 121 -6.71 -0.97 -25.79
CA GLU A 121 -6.24 -0.10 -26.86
C GLU A 121 -4.96 0.64 -26.44
N ASP A 122 -3.99 0.75 -27.34
CA ASP A 122 -2.76 1.49 -27.09
C ASP A 122 -2.97 2.99 -27.29
N THR A 123 -3.88 3.55 -26.49
CA THR A 123 -4.17 4.99 -26.45
C THR A 123 -3.95 5.51 -25.02
N PRO A 124 -3.52 6.78 -24.86
CA PRO A 124 -3.36 7.38 -23.54
C PRO A 124 -4.64 7.30 -22.69
N GLN A 125 -5.79 7.51 -23.32
CA GLN A 125 -7.09 7.46 -22.65
C GLN A 125 -7.45 6.06 -22.14
N ALA A 126 -7.19 5.00 -22.93
CA ALA A 126 -7.47 3.64 -22.51
C ALA A 126 -6.57 3.20 -21.35
N ARG A 127 -5.30 3.61 -21.36
CA ARG A 127 -4.34 3.34 -20.27
C ARG A 127 -4.76 4.03 -18.97
N GLU A 128 -5.13 5.32 -19.04
CA GLU A 128 -5.61 6.06 -17.87
C GLU A 128 -6.89 5.43 -17.28
N ASN A 129 -7.86 5.11 -18.14
CA ASN A 129 -9.10 4.45 -17.71
C ASN A 129 -8.84 3.08 -17.06
N TYR A 130 -7.89 2.30 -17.58
CA TYR A 130 -7.51 1.01 -17.00
C TYR A 130 -6.85 1.19 -15.63
N ALA A 131 -5.89 2.10 -15.53
CA ALA A 131 -5.19 2.38 -14.28
C ALA A 131 -6.16 2.87 -13.19
N ASP A 132 -7.06 3.81 -13.52
CA ASP A 132 -8.06 4.31 -12.58
C ASP A 132 -9.09 3.24 -12.21
N GLY A 133 -9.52 2.42 -13.17
CA GLY A 133 -10.38 1.28 -12.91
C GLY A 133 -9.74 0.32 -11.89
N LEU A 134 -8.48 -0.06 -12.12
CA LEU A 134 -7.73 -0.92 -11.22
C LEU A 134 -7.59 -0.31 -9.82
N ARG A 135 -7.23 0.97 -9.74
CA ARG A 135 -7.10 1.70 -8.45
C ARG A 135 -8.40 1.70 -7.66
N VAL A 136 -9.52 2.02 -8.31
CA VAL A 136 -10.84 2.04 -7.67
C VAL A 136 -11.26 0.63 -7.25
N THR A 137 -11.05 -0.38 -8.09
CA THR A 137 -11.35 -1.78 -7.73
C THR A 137 -10.57 -2.22 -6.51
N VAL A 138 -9.25 -2.01 -6.49
CA VAL A 138 -8.39 -2.37 -5.36
C VAL A 138 -8.80 -1.60 -4.09
N ALA A 139 -9.05 -0.30 -4.20
CA ALA A 139 -9.49 0.50 -3.06
C ALA A 139 -10.84 0.06 -2.49
N LEU A 140 -11.81 -0.30 -3.34
CA LEU A 140 -13.08 -0.86 -2.90
C LEU A 140 -12.85 -2.18 -2.15
N SER A 141 -12.04 -3.08 -2.71
CA SER A 141 -11.69 -4.36 -2.08
C SER A 141 -11.03 -4.16 -0.71
N VAL A 142 -10.08 -3.24 -0.57
CA VAL A 142 -9.42 -2.93 0.71
C VAL A 142 -10.41 -2.32 1.71
N GLY A 143 -11.26 -1.39 1.28
CA GLY A 143 -12.32 -0.83 2.13
C GLY A 143 -13.25 -1.91 2.68
N PHE A 144 -13.67 -2.87 1.84
CA PHE A 144 -14.47 -4.01 2.28
C PHE A 144 -13.69 -4.95 3.21
N ALA A 145 -12.42 -5.23 2.92
CA ALA A 145 -11.58 -6.08 3.78
C ALA A 145 -11.43 -5.49 5.18
N ILE A 146 -11.22 -4.18 5.28
CA ILE A 146 -11.13 -3.45 6.57
C ILE A 146 -12.48 -3.48 7.30
N LEU A 147 -13.59 -3.26 6.59
CA LEU A 147 -14.94 -3.38 7.17
C LEU A 147 -15.16 -4.77 7.79
N VAL A 148 -14.80 -5.83 7.06
CA VAL A 148 -14.87 -7.21 7.57
C VAL A 148 -13.92 -7.42 8.76
N GLY A 149 -12.72 -6.83 8.73
CA GLY A 149 -11.76 -6.85 9.82
C GLY A 149 -12.31 -6.23 11.11
N VAL A 150 -12.91 -5.04 11.01
CA VAL A 150 -13.57 -4.36 12.14
C VAL A 150 -14.74 -5.18 12.66
N LEU A 151 -15.59 -5.70 11.77
CA LEU A 151 -16.70 -6.57 12.16
C LEU A 151 -16.21 -7.82 12.90
N ARG A 152 -15.11 -8.42 12.44
CA ARG A 152 -14.45 -9.56 13.08
C ARG A 152 -13.96 -9.23 14.48
N ILE A 153 -13.35 -8.06 14.69
CA ILE A 153 -12.87 -7.61 16.01
C ILE A 153 -14.05 -7.48 16.97
N ILE A 154 -15.14 -6.83 16.55
CA ILE A 154 -16.33 -6.61 17.38
C ILE A 154 -17.02 -7.93 17.72
N ARG A 155 -17.10 -8.86 16.77
CA ARG A 155 -17.77 -10.16 16.94
C ARG A 155 -16.88 -11.22 17.60
N GLY A 156 -15.59 -10.96 17.76
CA GLY A 156 -14.63 -11.91 18.31
C GLY A 156 -14.38 -13.13 17.42
N TRP A 157 -14.57 -13.01 16.10
CA TRP A 157 -14.40 -14.15 15.20
C TRP A 157 -12.93 -14.60 15.08
N PRO A 158 -12.64 -15.91 15.07
CA PRO A 158 -11.29 -16.39 14.85
C PRO A 158 -10.80 -15.99 13.45
N ILE A 159 -9.60 -15.41 13.37
CA ILE A 159 -9.04 -14.88 12.11
C ILE A 159 -8.79 -15.97 11.07
N HIS A 160 -8.49 -17.20 11.51
CA HIS A 160 -8.15 -18.29 10.60
C HIS A 160 -9.29 -18.64 9.63
N TYR A 161 -10.56 -18.52 10.04
CA TYR A 161 -11.68 -18.76 9.13
C TYR A 161 -11.72 -17.76 7.98
N LEU A 162 -11.47 -16.48 8.26
CA LEU A 162 -11.43 -15.44 7.23
C LEU A 162 -10.25 -15.65 6.28
N ILE A 163 -9.08 -16.00 6.82
CA ILE A 163 -7.87 -16.28 6.04
C ILE A 163 -8.10 -17.50 5.14
N ILE A 164 -8.59 -18.62 5.69
CA ILE A 164 -8.84 -19.84 4.93
C ILE A 164 -9.85 -19.57 3.79
N ALA A 165 -10.96 -18.90 4.09
CA ALA A 165 -11.96 -18.55 3.09
C ALA A 165 -11.39 -17.64 1.98
N GLY A 166 -10.59 -16.64 2.37
CA GLY A 166 -9.90 -15.74 1.44
C GLY A 166 -8.93 -16.48 0.52
N TYR A 167 -8.07 -17.35 1.08
CA TYR A 167 -7.13 -18.15 0.29
C TYR A 167 -7.83 -19.11 -0.67
N ILE A 168 -8.89 -19.80 -0.21
CA ILE A 168 -9.69 -20.66 -1.10
C ILE A 168 -10.28 -19.83 -2.24
N GLY A 169 -10.84 -18.65 -1.93
CA GLY A 169 -11.37 -17.72 -2.93
C GLY A 169 -10.31 -17.31 -3.95
N VAL A 170 -9.12 -16.90 -3.50
CA VAL A 170 -8.01 -16.51 -4.38
C VAL A 170 -7.53 -17.66 -5.26
N ILE A 171 -7.40 -18.88 -4.72
CA ILE A 171 -7.01 -20.06 -5.49
C ILE A 171 -8.03 -20.36 -6.59
N ILE A 172 -9.33 -20.34 -6.25
CA ILE A 172 -10.40 -20.56 -7.22
C ILE A 172 -10.37 -19.46 -8.30
N MET A 173 -10.29 -18.19 -7.91
CA MET A 173 -10.25 -17.08 -8.87
C MET A 173 -9.01 -17.12 -9.77
N THR A 174 -7.85 -17.53 -9.23
CA THR A 174 -6.61 -17.67 -10.02
C THR A 174 -6.80 -18.69 -11.15
N GLY A 175 -7.59 -19.75 -10.94
CA GLY A 175 -7.89 -20.75 -11.98
C GLY A 175 -8.77 -20.23 -13.13
N PHE A 176 -9.53 -19.15 -12.91
CA PHE A 176 -10.38 -18.51 -13.93
C PHE A 176 -9.80 -17.21 -14.50
N ALA A 177 -8.82 -16.62 -13.82
CA ALA A 177 -8.24 -15.33 -14.17
C ALA A 177 -7.32 -15.44 -15.40
N PRO A 178 -7.31 -14.44 -16.30
CA PRO A 178 -6.34 -14.36 -17.38
C PRO A 178 -4.90 -14.28 -16.83
N PRO A 179 -3.91 -14.97 -17.44
CA PRO A 179 -2.51 -14.97 -16.98
C PRO A 179 -1.91 -13.58 -16.79
N GLU A 180 -2.35 -12.61 -17.60
CA GLU A 180 -1.86 -11.24 -17.62
C GLU A 180 -2.28 -10.47 -16.37
N ILE A 181 -3.45 -10.76 -15.79
CA ILE A 181 -3.99 -10.04 -14.63
C ILE A 181 -3.54 -10.68 -13.32
N ILE A 182 -3.21 -11.98 -13.31
CA ILE A 182 -2.84 -12.70 -12.08
C ILE A 182 -1.68 -12.00 -11.37
N GLY A 183 -0.57 -11.72 -12.07
CA GLY A 183 0.59 -11.06 -11.48
C GLY A 183 0.24 -9.69 -10.87
N ILE A 184 -0.50 -8.88 -11.61
CA ILE A 184 -0.95 -7.56 -11.17
C ILE A 184 -1.85 -7.67 -9.92
N ALA A 185 -2.76 -8.65 -9.88
CA ALA A 185 -3.67 -8.85 -8.76
C ALA A 185 -2.94 -9.24 -7.47
N TYR A 186 -1.95 -10.13 -7.55
CA TYR A 186 -1.14 -10.53 -6.39
C TYR A 186 -0.24 -9.38 -5.91
N ASP A 187 0.38 -8.63 -6.83
CA ASP A 187 1.26 -7.51 -6.49
C ASP A 187 0.47 -6.32 -5.90
N SER A 188 -0.69 -6.02 -6.48
CA SER A 188 -1.61 -4.99 -5.97
C SER A 188 -1.99 -5.26 -4.51
N GLY A 189 -2.18 -6.53 -4.11
CA GLY A 189 -2.40 -6.90 -2.72
C GLY A 189 -1.24 -6.48 -1.80
N GLY A 190 0.00 -6.77 -2.20
CA GLY A 190 1.20 -6.39 -1.45
C GLY A 190 1.36 -4.88 -1.33
N VAL A 191 1.13 -4.16 -2.42
CA VAL A 191 1.24 -2.70 -2.51
C VAL A 191 0.30 -1.98 -1.55
N THR A 192 -0.89 -2.52 -1.29
CA THR A 192 -1.87 -1.90 -0.37
C THR A 192 -1.46 -1.95 1.10
N THR A 193 -0.41 -2.70 1.47
CA THR A 193 0.15 -2.74 2.83
C THR A 193 1.26 -1.70 3.06
N SER A 194 1.30 -0.68 2.23
CA SER A 194 2.33 0.37 2.21
C SER A 194 2.24 1.36 3.40
N THR A 195 3.23 2.24 3.44
CA THR A 195 3.51 3.29 4.43
C THR A 195 2.35 4.24 4.75
N ILE A 196 1.32 4.34 3.90
CA ILE A 196 0.14 5.17 4.17
C ILE A 196 -0.96 4.32 4.80
N THR A 197 -1.35 3.22 4.15
CA THR A 197 -2.52 2.44 4.56
C THR A 197 -2.33 1.77 5.91
N VAL A 198 -1.19 1.10 6.17
CA VAL A 198 -0.99 0.31 7.39
C VAL A 198 -1.05 1.16 8.68
N PRO A 199 -0.31 2.28 8.79
CA PRO A 199 -0.39 3.12 9.98
C PRO A 199 -1.78 3.74 10.24
N LEU A 200 -2.61 3.87 9.19
CA LEU A 200 -3.95 4.46 9.31
C LEU A 200 -5.02 3.45 9.73
N VAL A 201 -4.78 2.15 9.54
CA VAL A 201 -5.75 1.06 9.77
C VAL A 201 -5.38 0.15 10.94
N THR A 202 -4.24 0.39 11.59
CA THR A 202 -3.74 -0.35 12.77
C THR A 202 -4.20 0.33 14.05
#